data_AF-F8P0J8-F1
#
_entry.id   AF-F8P0J8-F1
#
_cell.length_a   1.000
_cell.length_b   1.000
_cell.length_c   1.000
_cell.angle_alpha   90.00
_cell.angle_beta   90.00
_cell.angle_gamma   90.00
#
_symmetry.space_group_name_H-M   'P 1'
#
loop_
_entity.id
_entity.type
_entity.pdbx_description
1 polymer ?
#
loop_
_entity_poly.entity_id
_entity_poly.type
_entity_poly.pdbx_seq_one_letter_code
_entity_poly.pdbx_strand_id
1 'polypeptide(L)'
;MIDIVDPIPVPAPDWSSFGPYKRVDRKVKPVPGVFPEDARVTRSFPEDPLLSLPPLPVLPQEFMPTPKLIKERLYDEMKLNSDGFLWDKGEDDKCR
;
A
#
# COMPACT_ATOMS: atom_id res chain seq x y z
N MET A 1 -22.16 20.50 -48.78
CA MET A 1 -23.25 20.70 -47.80
C MET A 1 -23.22 19.49 -46.89
N ILE A 2 -22.93 19.70 -45.60
CA ILE A 2 -22.93 18.63 -44.60
C ILE A 2 -24.27 18.79 -43.90
N ASP A 3 -25.17 17.83 -44.10
CA ASP A 3 -26.47 17.82 -43.47
C ASP A 3 -26.26 17.69 -41.95
N ILE A 4 -26.68 18.72 -41.23
CA ILE A 4 -26.74 18.71 -39.78
C ILE A 4 -27.78 17.66 -39.43
N VAL A 5 -27.33 16.48 -38.99
CA VAL A 5 -28.22 15.49 -38.38
C VAL A 5 -28.87 16.16 -37.18
N ASP A 6 -30.19 16.31 -37.24
CA ASP A 6 -30.98 16.85 -36.15
C ASP A 6 -30.66 16.07 -34.87
N PRO A 7 -30.40 16.76 -33.74
CA PRO A 7 -30.09 16.09 -32.49
C PRO A 7 -31.24 15.18 -32.08
N ILE A 8 -30.91 13.91 -31.80
CA ILE A 8 -31.86 12.90 -31.29
C ILE A 8 -32.59 13.50 -30.08
N PRO A 9 -33.94 13.50 -30.05
CA PRO A 9 -34.70 14.07 -28.95
C PRO A 9 -34.43 13.28 -27.67
N VAL A 10 -33.73 13.89 -26.72
CA VAL A 10 -33.51 13.32 -25.40
C VAL A 10 -34.83 13.48 -24.62
N PRO A 11 -35.43 12.41 -24.09
CA PRO A 11 -36.66 12.51 -23.31
C PRO A 11 -36.44 13.42 -22.10
N ALA A 12 -37.39 14.33 -21.86
CA ALA A 12 -37.34 15.26 -20.74
C ALA A 12 -37.16 14.49 -19.42
N PRO A 13 -36.31 14.96 -18.49
CA PRO A 13 -36.07 14.28 -17.24
C PRO A 13 -37.39 14.15 -16.47
N ASP A 14 -37.71 12.91 -16.08
CA ASP A 14 -38.75 12.62 -15.11
C ASP A 14 -38.37 13.28 -13.78
N TRP A 15 -38.97 14.43 -13.52
CA TRP A 15 -38.80 15.20 -12.29
C TRP A 15 -39.05 14.37 -11.01
N SER A 16 -39.63 13.18 -11.07
CA SER A 16 -39.94 12.31 -9.92
C SER A 16 -38.74 11.62 -9.24
N SER A 17 -37.49 11.97 -9.55
CA SER A 17 -36.30 11.45 -8.85
C SER A 17 -35.60 12.48 -7.94
N PHE A 18 -36.34 13.16 -7.07
CA PHE A 18 -35.81 14.13 -6.09
C PHE A 18 -35.13 13.47 -4.87
N GLY A 19 -34.30 12.44 -5.08
CA GLY A 19 -33.33 12.02 -4.07
C GLY A 19 -32.08 12.91 -4.17
N PRO A 20 -31.29 13.09 -3.10
CA PRO A 20 -30.05 13.88 -3.15
C PRO A 20 -28.97 13.31 -4.11
N TYR A 21 -29.18 12.11 -4.65
CA TYR A 21 -28.22 11.39 -5.48
C TYR A 21 -28.82 10.93 -6.81
N LYS A 22 -27.98 10.93 -7.86
CA LYS A 22 -28.32 10.38 -9.18
C LYS A 22 -28.49 8.86 -9.10
N ARG A 23 -29.44 8.31 -9.87
CA ARG A 23 -29.61 6.86 -10.01
C ARG A 23 -28.39 6.21 -10.67
N VAL A 24 -28.14 4.94 -10.35
CA VAL A 24 -26.94 4.20 -10.77
C VAL A 24 -26.88 4.00 -12.29
N ASP A 25 -28.01 3.78 -12.95
CA ASP A 25 -28.17 3.69 -14.41
C ASP A 25 -27.82 5.00 -15.12
N ARG A 26 -27.96 6.15 -14.43
CA ARG A 26 -27.60 7.49 -14.92
C ARG A 26 -26.26 7.99 -14.38
N LYS A 27 -25.46 7.12 -13.75
CA LYS A 27 -24.15 7.48 -13.17
C LYS A 27 -23.10 7.63 -14.27
N VAL A 28 -22.70 8.86 -14.53
CA VAL A 28 -21.56 9.16 -15.40
C VAL A 28 -20.27 8.86 -14.64
N LYS A 29 -19.41 8.00 -15.19
CA LYS A 29 -18.05 7.79 -14.66
C LYS A 29 -17.20 9.01 -15.05
N PRO A 30 -16.57 9.70 -14.08
CA PRO A 30 -15.67 10.79 -14.43
C PRO A 30 -14.52 10.24 -15.29
N VAL A 31 -14.12 11.01 -16.28
CA VAL A 31 -12.91 10.70 -17.05
C VAL A 31 -11.72 10.84 -16.09
N PRO A 32 -10.85 9.82 -15.97
CA PRO A 32 -9.67 9.94 -15.12
C PRO A 32 -8.80 11.08 -15.66
N GLY A 33 -8.70 12.16 -14.88
CA GLY A 33 -7.81 13.28 -15.18
C GLY A 33 -6.36 12.91 -14.92
N VAL A 34 -5.44 13.58 -15.61
CA VAL A 34 -4.02 13.53 -15.27
C VAL A 34 -3.85 14.22 -13.92
N PHE A 35 -3.14 13.59 -12.98
CA PHE A 35 -2.85 14.18 -11.69
C PHE A 35 -1.99 15.44 -11.90
N PRO A 36 -2.38 16.62 -11.38
CA PRO A 36 -1.67 17.86 -11.65
C PRO A 36 -0.27 17.83 -11.02
N GLU A 37 0.74 18.27 -11.77
CA GLU A 37 2.13 18.32 -11.29
C GLU A 37 2.28 19.21 -10.04
N ASP A 38 1.49 20.28 -9.92
CA ASP A 38 1.48 21.16 -8.74
C ASP A 38 1.04 20.45 -7.45
N ALA A 39 0.26 19.36 -7.57
CA ALA A 39 -0.18 18.57 -6.42
C ALA A 39 0.77 17.39 -6.13
N ARG A 40 1.89 17.28 -6.85
CA ARG A 40 2.84 16.18 -6.72
C ARG A 40 3.57 16.24 -5.38
N VAL A 41 3.42 15.16 -4.61
CA VAL A 41 4.12 15.01 -3.33
C VAL A 41 5.60 14.79 -3.60
N THR A 42 6.42 15.78 -3.23
CA THR A 42 7.88 15.68 -3.28
C THR A 42 8.39 15.20 -1.92
N ARG A 43 8.99 14.02 -1.86
CA ARG A 43 9.63 13.51 -0.63
C ARG A 43 11.07 14.03 -0.61
N SER A 44 11.37 14.99 0.25
CA SER A 44 12.72 15.48 0.50
C SER A 44 13.21 15.01 1.88
N PHE A 45 14.49 14.65 1.95
CA PHE A 45 15.20 14.42 3.21
C PHE A 45 16.18 15.58 3.38
N PRO A 46 15.87 16.60 4.21
CA PRO A 46 16.75 17.76 4.39
C PRO A 46 18.08 17.37 5.06
N GLU A 47 18.07 16.33 5.88
CA GLU A 47 19.22 15.74 6.55
C GLU A 47 19.10 14.22 6.50
N ASP A 48 20.21 13.50 6.74
CA ASP A 48 20.20 12.03 6.74
C ASP A 48 19.38 11.51 7.94
N PRO A 49 18.25 10.82 7.69
CA PRO A 49 17.35 10.35 8.74
C PRO A 49 17.99 9.26 9.63
N LEU A 50 19.12 8.68 9.24
CA LEU A 50 19.81 7.66 10.02
C LEU A 50 20.69 8.25 11.13
N LEU A 51 21.02 9.55 11.07
CA LEU A 51 21.93 10.19 12.03
C LEU A 51 21.38 10.20 13.47
N SER A 52 20.06 10.22 13.64
CA SER A 52 19.43 10.20 14.96
C SER A 52 19.26 8.79 15.55
N LEU A 53 19.54 7.74 14.77
CA LEU A 53 19.29 6.37 15.20
C LEU A 53 20.45 5.85 16.08
N PRO A 54 20.15 5.17 17.20
CA PRO A 54 21.19 4.52 17.98
C PRO A 54 21.78 3.34 17.19
N PRO A 55 23.09 3.04 17.38
CA PRO A 55 23.70 1.88 16.75
C PRO A 55 23.07 0.59 17.29
N LEU A 56 22.76 -0.33 16.37
CA LEU A 56 22.23 -1.64 16.73
C LEU A 56 23.36 -2.57 17.20
N PRO A 57 23.09 -3.50 18.13
CA PRO A 57 24.05 -4.54 18.48
C PRO A 57 24.29 -5.45 17.28
N VAL A 58 25.56 -5.82 17.04
CA VAL A 58 25.97 -6.68 15.93
C VAL A 58 25.42 -8.09 16.08
N LEU A 59 25.38 -8.59 17.32
CA LEU A 59 24.86 -9.90 17.63
C LEU A 59 23.46 -9.79 18.23
N PRO A 60 22.49 -10.61 17.77
CA PRO A 60 21.19 -10.67 18.39
C PRO A 60 21.31 -11.18 19.82
N GLN A 61 20.42 -10.71 20.70
CA GLN A 61 20.33 -11.23 22.05
C GLN A 61 19.88 -12.71 22.02
N GLU A 62 20.39 -13.50 22.97
CA GLU A 62 19.93 -14.88 23.15
C GLU A 62 18.42 -14.95 23.41
N PHE A 63 17.76 -15.92 22.78
CA PHE A 63 16.31 -16.08 22.90
C PHE A 63 15.90 -16.56 24.30
N MET A 64 15.10 -15.75 24.99
CA MET A 64 14.53 -16.07 26.30
C MET A 64 13.05 -16.46 26.18
N PRO A 65 12.66 -17.69 26.54
CA PRO A 65 11.28 -18.14 26.43
C PRO A 65 10.38 -17.34 27.37
N THR A 66 9.27 -16.87 26.82
CA THR A 66 8.22 -16.11 27.53
C THR A 66 6.95 -16.96 27.57
N PRO A 67 6.01 -16.79 28.52
CA PRO A 67 4.75 -17.56 28.55
C PRO A 67 3.97 -17.62 27.23
N LYS A 68 4.14 -16.62 26.34
CA LYS A 68 3.50 -16.60 25.01
C LYS A 68 4.36 -17.23 23.91
N LEU A 69 5.68 -17.25 24.08
CA LEU A 69 6.67 -17.65 23.07
C LEU A 69 7.65 -18.63 23.70
N ILE A 70 7.32 -19.90 23.60
CA ILE A 70 8.14 -21.02 24.07
C ILE A 70 8.84 -21.63 22.84
N LYS A 71 10.05 -22.17 23.04
CA LYS A 71 10.84 -22.79 21.97
C LYS A 71 10.05 -23.87 21.22
N GLU A 72 9.38 -24.76 21.95
CA GLU A 72 8.55 -25.85 21.39
C GLU A 72 7.48 -25.32 20.42
N ARG A 73 6.75 -24.26 20.80
CA ARG A 73 5.73 -23.69 19.91
C ARG A 73 6.33 -23.07 18.64
N LEU A 74 7.50 -22.45 18.75
CA LEU A 74 8.18 -21.81 17.61
C LEU A 74 8.76 -22.84 16.63
N TYR A 75 9.44 -23.87 17.13
CA TYR A 75 10.11 -24.86 16.29
C TYR A 75 9.19 -26.01 15.86
N ASP A 76 8.32 -26.51 16.75
CA ASP A 76 7.49 -27.69 16.48
C ASP A 76 6.15 -27.33 15.84
N GLU A 77 5.42 -26.33 16.38
CA GLU A 77 4.12 -25.93 15.85
C GLU A 77 4.27 -25.00 14.63
N MET A 78 5.10 -23.96 14.77
CA MET A 78 5.25 -22.90 13.77
C MET A 78 6.33 -23.20 12.72
N LYS A 79 7.12 -24.26 12.91
CA LYS A 79 8.16 -24.74 11.98
C LYS A 79 9.10 -23.63 11.51
N LEU A 80 9.54 -22.79 12.46
CA LEU A 80 10.39 -21.65 12.16
C LEU A 80 11.71 -22.15 11.54
N ASN A 81 12.01 -21.67 10.34
CA ASN A 81 13.18 -22.07 9.55
C ASN A 81 13.23 -23.55 9.10
N SER A 82 12.09 -24.22 8.91
CA SER A 82 12.08 -25.61 8.40
C SER A 82 12.80 -25.79 7.07
N ASP A 83 12.72 -24.77 6.22
CA ASP A 83 13.25 -24.81 4.85
C ASP A 83 14.72 -24.33 4.80
N GLY A 84 15.33 -24.04 5.95
CA GLY A 84 16.70 -23.52 6.03
C GLY A 84 16.85 -22.16 5.35
N PHE A 85 15.78 -21.38 5.28
CA PHE A 85 15.75 -20.06 4.64
C PHE A 85 16.61 -19.03 5.37
N LEU A 86 16.65 -19.10 6.70
CA LEU A 86 17.53 -18.23 7.49
C LEU A 86 18.97 -18.74 7.32
N TRP A 87 19.84 -17.84 6.86
CA TRP A 87 21.27 -18.11 6.81
C TRP A 87 21.86 -18.15 8.23
N ASP A 88 22.80 -19.07 8.45
CA ASP A 88 23.61 -19.08 9.66
C ASP A 88 24.49 -17.83 9.67
N LYS A 89 24.07 -16.82 10.44
CA LYS A 89 24.82 -15.58 10.65
C LYS A 89 26.14 -15.90 11.34
N GLY A 90 27.20 -16.09 10.56
CA GLY A 90 28.56 -16.39 11.04
C GLY A 90 29.71 -15.78 10.23
N GLU A 91 29.54 -15.44 8.95
CA GLU A 91 30.69 -15.02 8.11
C GLU A 91 30.48 -13.74 7.28
N ASP A 92 29.25 -13.31 7.01
CA ASP A 92 29.00 -12.20 6.07
C ASP A 92 29.21 -10.79 6.65
N ASP A 93 29.32 -10.66 7.98
CA ASP A 93 29.67 -9.39 8.62
C ASP A 93 31.18 -9.04 8.43
N LYS A 94 31.94 -9.84 7.66
CA LYS A 94 33.30 -9.51 7.19
C LYS A 94 33.36 -8.72 5.88
N CYS A 95 32.23 -8.42 5.24
CA CYS A 95 32.22 -7.68 3.99
C CYS A 95 31.30 -6.46 4.07
N ARG A 96 31.77 -5.37 4.70
CA ARG A 96 31.90 -4.03 4.10
C ARG A 96 32.35 -2.98 5.11
#